data_AF-A0A2C6A0X1-F1
#
_entry.id   AF-A0A2C6A0X1-F1
#
_cell.length_a   1.000
_cell.length_b   1.000
_cell.length_c   1.000
_cell.angle_alpha   90.00
_cell.angle_beta   90.00
_cell.angle_gamma   90.00
#
_symmetry.space_group_name_H-M   'P 1'
#
loop_
_entity.id
_entity.type
_entity.pdbx_description
1 polymer ?
#
loop_
_entity_poly.entity_id
_entity_poly.type
_entity_poly.pdbx_seq_one_letter_code
_entity_poly.pdbx_strand_id
1 'polypeptide(L)'
;MDDVLNLELLSLVSKVSSELQNHVGISDKTLAEFLIAQRLESTSSSDFRKKLETIGAEFPPSLVNSLDRLVLTLHPKFKGKGEPAKSGEEQTSPRTETAAMP
;
A
#
# COMPACT_ATOMS: atom_id res chain seq x y z
N MET A 1 3.74 -18.76 11.00
CA MET A 1 3.11 -17.76 10.10
C MET A 1 3.24 -16.35 10.68
N ASP A 2 3.25 -16.21 12.01
CA ASP A 2 3.32 -14.93 12.71
C ASP A 2 4.66 -14.19 12.56
N ASP A 3 5.77 -14.91 12.41
CA ASP A 3 7.09 -14.29 12.20
C ASP A 3 7.16 -13.46 10.91
N VAL A 4 6.49 -13.92 9.84
CA VAL A 4 6.45 -13.19 8.56
C VAL A 4 5.64 -11.91 8.68
N LEU A 5 4.51 -11.95 9.42
CA LEU A 5 3.68 -10.78 9.68
C LEU A 5 4.43 -9.73 10.51
N ASN A 6 5.23 -10.18 11.49
CA ASN A 6 6.09 -9.31 12.28
C ASN A 6 7.19 -8.67 11.43
N LEU A 7 7.82 -9.42 10.53
CA LEU A 7 8.86 -8.89 9.63
C LEU A 7 8.30 -7.88 8.61
N GLU A 8 7.09 -8.12 8.08
CA GLU A 8 6.42 -7.18 7.17
C GLU A 8 6.08 -5.86 7.88
N LEU A 9 5.56 -5.94 9.11
CA LEU A 9 5.27 -4.76 9.93
C LEU A 9 6.56 -4.00 10.30
N LEU A 10 7.62 -4.70 10.71
CA LEU A 10 8.94 -4.10 10.99
C LEU A 10 9.50 -3.39 9.76
N SER A 11 9.41 -4.00 8.58
CA SER A 11 9.84 -3.41 7.31
C SER A 11 9.02 -2.17 6.96
N LEU A 12 7.71 -2.20 7.18
CA LEU A 12 6.82 -1.06 6.99
C LEU A 12 7.20 0.10 7.94
N VAL A 13 7.35 -0.16 9.24
CA VAL A 13 7.76 0.84 10.24
C VAL A 13 9.11 1.47 9.88
N SER A 14 10.08 0.65 9.46
CA SER A 14 11.40 1.13 9.05
C SER A 14 11.34 2.04 7.80
N LYS A 15 10.53 1.67 6.79
CA LYS A 15 10.35 2.48 5.58
C LYS A 15 9.62 3.78 5.87
N VAL A 16 8.56 3.75 6.67
CA VAL A 16 7.84 4.95 7.11
C VAL A 16 8.77 5.88 7.89
N SER A 17 9.59 5.35 8.80
CA SER A 17 10.59 6.13 9.54
C SER A 17 11.61 6.79 8.60
N SER A 18 12.04 6.08 7.54
CA SER A 18 12.95 6.63 6.54
C SER A 18 12.31 7.74 5.71
N GLU A 19 11.04 7.58 5.30
CA GLU A 19 10.31 8.64 4.58
C GLU A 19 10.13 9.89 5.44
N LEU A 20 9.83 9.73 6.73
CA LEU A 20 9.76 10.84 7.67
C LEU A 20 11.12 11.54 7.78
N GLN A 21 12.20 10.78 7.90
CA GLN A 21 13.55 11.35 7.95
C GLN A 21 13.89 12.12 6.67
N ASN A 22 13.52 11.57 5.50
CA ASN A 22 13.83 12.16 4.20
C ASN A 22 13.02 13.44 3.91
N HIS A 23 11.77 13.51 4.37
CA HIS A 23 10.87 14.62 4.05
C HIS A 23 10.78 15.70 5.13
N VAL A 24 10.84 15.31 6.39
CA VAL A 24 10.67 16.23 7.54
C VAL A 24 11.83 16.17 8.53
N GLY A 25 12.83 15.32 8.30
CA GLY A 25 13.99 15.20 9.19
C GLY A 25 13.68 14.50 10.51
N ILE A 26 12.52 13.84 10.63
CA ILE A 26 12.06 13.18 11.85
C ILE A 26 12.31 11.68 11.72
N SER A 27 13.09 11.11 12.63
CA SER A 27 13.33 9.66 12.71
C SER A 27 12.77 9.13 14.02
N ASP A 28 11.44 9.04 14.10
CA ASP A 28 10.73 8.57 15.29
C ASP A 28 9.89 7.32 14.96
N LYS A 29 10.23 6.22 15.64
CA LYS A 29 9.56 4.93 15.46
C LYS A 29 8.12 4.96 15.96
N THR A 30 7.86 5.64 17.08
CA THR A 30 6.52 5.75 17.67
C THR A 30 5.62 6.58 16.77
N LEU A 31 6.15 7.65 16.16
CA LEU A 31 5.43 8.41 15.14
C LEU A 31 5.13 7.55 13.90
N ALA A 32 6.10 6.75 13.44
CA ALA A 32 5.89 5.85 12.32
C ALA A 32 4.78 4.83 12.59
N GLU A 33 4.80 4.17 13.75
CA GLU A 33 3.74 3.25 14.19
C GLU A 33 2.38 3.94 14.29
N PHE A 34 2.34 5.15 14.82
CA PHE A 34 1.12 5.96 14.92
C PHE A 34 0.53 6.30 13.55
N LEU A 35 1.34 6.71 12.58
CA LEU A 35 0.88 7.03 11.22
C LEU A 35 0.33 5.81 10.49
N ILE A 36 0.97 4.66 10.66
CA ILE A 36 0.48 3.38 10.12
C ILE A 36 -0.90 3.07 10.72
N ALA A 37 -1.06 3.22 12.04
CA ALA A 37 -2.35 3.02 12.72
C ALA A 37 -3.43 3.97 12.20
N GLN A 38 -3.12 5.26 12.04
CA GLN A 38 -4.06 6.23 11.48
C GLN A 38 -4.52 5.86 10.07
N ARG A 39 -3.59 5.40 9.22
CA ARG A 39 -3.94 4.97 7.86
C ARG A 39 -4.83 3.73 7.84
N LEU A 40 -4.67 2.82 8.79
CA LEU A 40 -5.49 1.61 8.94
C LEU A 40 -6.92 1.91 9.39
N GLU A 41 -7.10 2.96 10.18
CA GLU A 41 -8.42 3.46 10.58
C GLU A 41 -9.11 4.25 9.46
N SER A 42 -8.34 4.83 8.54
CA SER A 42 -8.86 5.57 7.39
C SER A 42 -9.24 4.65 6.22
N THR A 43 -10.41 4.89 5.63
CA THR A 43 -10.90 4.15 4.46
C THR A 43 -10.39 4.69 3.12
N SER A 44 -9.86 5.91 3.09
CA SER A 44 -9.39 6.57 1.86
C SER A 44 -8.18 7.47 2.14
N SER A 45 -7.36 7.73 1.13
CA SER A 45 -6.21 8.65 1.22
C SER A 45 -6.63 10.07 1.63
N SER A 46 -7.80 10.52 1.18
CA SER A 46 -8.40 11.80 1.60
C SER A 46 -8.74 11.83 3.09
N ASP A 47 -9.25 10.72 3.62
CA ASP A 47 -9.57 10.60 5.05
C ASP A 47 -8.30 10.59 5.91
N PHE A 48 -7.27 9.85 5.46
CA PHE A 48 -5.96 9.83 6.09
C PHE A 48 -5.37 11.24 6.15
N ARG A 49 -5.41 11.99 5.04
CA ARG A 49 -4.90 13.36 4.99
C ARG A 49 -5.66 14.30 5.94
N LYS A 50 -6.99 14.23 5.98
CA LYS A 50 -7.80 15.02 6.94
C LYS A 50 -7.45 14.71 8.39
N LYS A 51 -7.21 13.44 8.72
CA LYS A 51 -6.77 13.04 10.06
C LYS A 51 -5.42 13.66 10.42
N LEU A 52 -4.45 13.63 9.50
CA LEU A 52 -3.14 14.27 9.71
C LEU A 52 -3.26 15.77 9.94
N GLU A 53 -4.08 16.45 9.12
CA GLU A 53 -4.39 17.87 9.29
C GLU A 53 -5.05 18.16 10.65
N THR A 54 -5.96 17.28 11.10
CA THR A 54 -6.65 17.41 12.41
C THR A 54 -5.70 17.26 13.60
N ILE A 55 -4.67 16.43 13.46
CA ILE A 55 -3.64 16.21 14.48
C ILE A 55 -2.65 17.38 14.52
N GLY A 56 -2.76 18.34 13.60
CA GLY A 56 -1.85 19.47 13.46
C GLY A 56 -0.53 19.10 12.80
N ALA A 57 -0.49 17.98 12.08
CA ALA A 57 0.69 17.55 11.35
C ALA A 57 0.66 18.10 9.91
N GLU A 58 1.40 19.17 9.65
CA GLU A 58 1.62 19.71 8.30
C GLU A 58 2.65 18.85 7.55
N PHE A 59 2.24 17.65 7.15
CA PHE A 59 3.07 16.80 6.30
C PHE A 59 2.96 17.21 4.83
N PRO A 60 4.07 17.19 4.06
CA PRO A 60 4.03 17.41 2.64
C PRO A 60 3.11 16.40 1.93
N PRO A 61 2.33 16.80 0.91
CA PRO A 61 1.46 15.88 0.19
C PRO A 61 2.21 14.72 -0.45
N SER A 62 3.48 14.91 -0.83
CA SER A 62 4.35 13.83 -1.32
C SER A 62 4.59 12.76 -0.25
N LEU A 63 4.90 13.17 0.99
CA LEU A 63 5.09 12.27 2.12
C LEU A 63 3.80 11.50 2.42
N VAL A 64 2.65 12.20 2.50
CA VAL A 64 1.36 11.56 2.78
C VAL A 64 1.02 10.48 1.74
N ASN A 65 1.26 10.76 0.45
CA ASN A 65 1.08 9.77 -0.61
C ASN A 65 2.07 8.59 -0.51
N SER A 66 3.35 8.84 -0.19
CA SER A 66 4.33 7.78 0.04
C SER A 66 3.90 6.86 1.19
N LEU A 67 3.46 7.43 2.30
CA LEU A 67 2.98 6.69 3.47
C LEU A 67 1.74 5.84 3.14
N ASP A 68 0.76 6.44 2.47
CA ASP A 68 -0.46 5.75 2.00
C ASP A 68 -0.10 4.51 1.17
N ARG A 69 0.77 4.68 0.18
CA ARG A 69 1.21 3.60 -0.71
C ARG A 69 2.01 2.52 0.03
N LEU A 70 2.90 2.90 0.95
CA LEU A 70 3.67 1.95 1.75
C LEU A 70 2.76 1.06 2.60
N VAL A 71 1.79 1.65 3.30
CA VAL A 71 0.83 0.91 4.13
C VAL A 71 -0.03 -0.01 3.26
N LEU A 72 -0.55 0.46 2.13
CA LEU A 72 -1.35 -0.39 1.23
C LEU A 72 -0.56 -1.57 0.65
N THR A 73 0.74 -1.39 0.38
CA THR A 73 1.57 -2.41 -0.27
C THR A 73 2.11 -3.44 0.71
N LEU A 74 2.47 -3.03 1.92
CA LEU A 74 3.21 -3.85 2.89
C LEU A 74 2.36 -4.32 4.06
N HIS A 75 1.22 -3.69 4.34
CA HIS A 75 0.44 -4.07 5.50
C HIS A 75 -0.38 -5.35 5.20
N PRO A 76 -0.29 -6.39 6.04
CA PRO A 76 -0.92 -7.69 5.77
C PRO A 76 -2.45 -7.62 5.63
N LYS A 77 -3.11 -6.67 6.31
CA LYS A 77 -4.57 -6.41 6.13
C LYS A 77 -4.96 -6.00 4.70
N PHE A 78 -4.10 -5.30 3.97
CA PHE A 78 -4.37 -4.86 2.60
C PHE A 78 -3.83 -5.84 1.56
N LYS A 79 -2.76 -6.57 1.90
CA LYS A 79 -2.14 -7.59 1.05
C LYS A 79 -2.94 -8.91 0.99
N GLY A 80 -3.86 -9.13 1.94
CA GLY A 80 -4.63 -10.37 2.11
C GLY A 80 -5.83 -10.61 1.17
N LYS A 81 -6.02 -9.83 0.10
CA LYS A 81 -7.03 -10.10 -0.95
C LYS A 81 -6.44 -10.07 -2.37
N GLY A 82 -5.18 -10.46 -2.51
CA GLY A 82 -4.56 -10.72 -3.80
C GLY A 82 -4.24 -12.20 -3.94
N GLU A 83 -5.21 -12.97 -4.45
CA GLU A 83 -4.91 -14.18 -5.21
C GLU A 83 -3.88 -13.86 -6.32
N PRO A 84 -3.10 -14.86 -6.76
CA PRO A 84 -1.80 -14.68 -7.38
C PRO A 84 -1.90 -13.94 -8.71
N ALA A 85 -0.80 -13.27 -9.06
CA ALA A 85 -0.50 -12.84 -10.40
C ALA A 85 -0.86 -13.94 -11.42
N LYS A 86 -1.98 -13.79 -12.12
CA LYS A 86 -2.17 -14.38 -13.45
C LYS A 86 -1.50 -13.44 -14.45
N SER A 87 -0.21 -13.69 -14.65
CA SER A 87 0.34 -13.64 -16.01
C SER A 87 -0.43 -14.63 -16.86
N GLY A 88 -0.96 -14.19 -17.99
CA GLY A 88 -1.70 -15.04 -18.93
C GLY A 88 -2.18 -14.21 -20.11
N GLU A 89 -1.37 -14.21 -21.16
CA GLU A 89 -1.58 -13.60 -22.48
C GLU A 89 -3.03 -13.57 -22.96
N GLU A 90 -3.49 -12.37 -23.31
CA GLU A 90 -4.68 -12.16 -24.13
C GLU A 90 -4.20 -11.70 -25.51
N GLN A 91 -3.94 -12.66 -26.41
CA GLN A 91 -4.01 -12.43 -27.85
C GLN A 91 -5.11 -13.31 -28.42
N THR A 92 -6.17 -12.62 -28.78
CA THR A 92 -7.40 -13.11 -29.36
C THR A 92 -7.21 -13.43 -30.84
N SER A 93 -7.75 -14.56 -31.30
CA SER A 93 -8.59 -14.63 -32.51
C SER A 93 -9.04 -16.08 -32.80
N PRO A 94 -10.34 -16.36 -32.76
CA PRO A 94 -10.91 -17.55 -33.38
C PRO A 94 -11.31 -17.22 -34.83
N ARG A 95 -10.82 -17.99 -35.81
CA ARG A 95 -11.51 -18.12 -37.10
C ARG A 95 -11.91 -19.57 -37.28
N THR A 96 -13.22 -19.74 -37.23
CA THR A 96 -14.00 -20.95 -37.41
C THR A 96 -13.64 -21.66 -38.71
N GLU A 97 -13.23 -22.91 -38.57
CA GLU A 97 -13.45 -23.97 -39.54
C GLU A 97 -14.97 -24.19 -39.65
N THR A 98 -15.56 -23.95 -40.83
CA THR A 98 -16.82 -24.59 -41.20
C THR A 98 -16.56 -25.37 -42.48
N ALA A 99 -16.85 -26.66 -42.39
CA ALA A 99 -16.50 -27.70 -43.32
C ALA A 99 -17.23 -27.54 -44.66
N ALA A 100 -16.53 -27.97 -45.71
CA ALA A 100 -17.09 -28.27 -47.02
C ALA A 100 -18.05 -29.47 -46.94
N MET A 101 -19.10 -29.50 -47.75
CA MET A 101 -19.34 -30.39 -48.92
C MET A 101 -20.82 -30.84 -48.85
N PRO A 102 -21.44 -31.41 -49.91
CA PRO A 102 -21.12 -31.42 -51.34
C PRO A 102 -22.14 -30.65 -52.21
#